data_AF-A0A6P8KQF8-F1
#
_entry.id   AF-A0A6P8KQF8-F1
#
_cell.length_a   1.000
_cell.length_b   1.000
_cell.length_c   1.000
_cell.angle_alpha   90.00
_cell.angle_beta   90.00
_cell.angle_gamma   90.00
#
_symmetry.space_group_name_H-M   'P 1'
#
loop_
_entity.id
_entity.type
_entity.pdbx_description
1 polymer ?
#
loop_
_entity_poly.entity_id
_entity_poly.type
_entity_poly.pdbx_seq_one_letter_code
_entity_poly.pdbx_strand_id
1 'polypeptide(L)'
;MSHSPPPASNCEEALIQLKNFGYAFDGEGVLRKVDPATGEPGKELFSYNVSDDAAENEKHYQKLANQIPEIVYALLEKNGLSRTYIPFDQPPERSSFVFSQPAKLSQSKKLLVLIHGSGYVKAGQWARSLIINNSLDHGTQLPYVRQAQKLGYDILITNANDCTRFYNGKENPIKGVNTSVEHTKYVWQNIVLPAKPESVAIVAHSYGGSLTLDLVERFPDFFKESVFAIAFTDAAMGSPQAKNKEYLCDVACDWVASNTPLDTPVSQSKSSIRRISAGHTKHEWTSYSAIDSVFKFIEEKYEQRANKK
;
A
#
# COMPACT_ATOMS: atom_id res chain seq x y z
N MET A 1 2.02 -20.30 -19.47
CA MET A 1 0.65 -20.03 -19.94
C MET A 1 0.35 -18.59 -19.59
N SER A 2 0.02 -17.76 -20.59
CA SER A 2 -0.22 -16.33 -20.42
C SER A 2 -1.50 -16.11 -19.63
N HIS A 3 -1.38 -15.68 -18.37
CA HIS A 3 -2.52 -15.19 -17.62
C HIS A 3 -2.85 -13.79 -18.12
N SER A 4 -3.90 -13.67 -18.93
CA SER A 4 -4.54 -12.40 -19.22
C SER A 4 -5.00 -11.76 -17.89
N PRO A 5 -4.89 -10.43 -17.73
CA PRO A 5 -5.38 -9.73 -16.54
C PRO A 5 -6.92 -9.83 -16.46
N PRO A 6 -7.54 -9.59 -15.27
CA PRO A 6 -8.94 -9.20 -15.24
C PRO A 6 -9.13 -8.02 -16.20
N PRO A 7 -10.10 -8.04 -17.11
CA PRO A 7 -10.15 -7.05 -18.18
C PRO A 7 -10.63 -5.69 -17.65
N ALA A 8 -10.46 -4.66 -18.46
CA ALA A 8 -10.98 -3.30 -18.28
C ALA A 8 -12.45 -3.20 -17.81
N SER A 9 -13.24 -4.27 -17.95
CA SER A 9 -14.65 -4.39 -17.53
C SER A 9 -14.89 -4.06 -16.05
N ASN A 10 -14.04 -4.51 -15.12
CA ASN A 10 -14.30 -4.29 -13.69
C ASN A 10 -14.12 -2.82 -13.27
N CYS A 11 -13.15 -2.14 -13.87
CA CYS A 11 -12.95 -0.70 -13.63
C CYS A 11 -14.06 0.13 -14.26
N GLU A 12 -14.47 -0.19 -15.48
CA GLU A 12 -15.60 0.45 -16.14
C GLU A 12 -16.89 0.28 -15.32
N GLU A 13 -17.18 -0.93 -14.84
CA GLU A 13 -18.30 -1.20 -13.94
C GLU A 13 -18.21 -0.38 -12.65
N ALA A 14 -17.03 -0.34 -12.01
CA ALA A 14 -16.82 0.44 -10.79
C ALA A 14 -17.04 1.96 -11.02
N LEU A 15 -16.57 2.49 -12.15
CA LEU A 15 -16.77 3.89 -12.54
C LEU A 15 -18.25 4.18 -12.84
N ILE A 16 -18.96 3.26 -13.49
CA ILE A 16 -20.41 3.36 -13.73
C ILE A 16 -21.16 3.37 -12.39
N GLN A 17 -20.83 2.46 -11.47
CA GLN A 17 -21.44 2.44 -10.14
C GLN A 17 -21.15 3.73 -9.35
N LEU A 18 -19.92 4.24 -9.44
CA LEU A 18 -19.55 5.52 -8.83
C LEU A 18 -20.42 6.67 -9.37
N LYS A 19 -20.60 6.75 -10.70
CA LYS A 19 -21.50 7.71 -11.35
C LYS A 19 -22.96 7.51 -10.93
N ASN A 20 -23.43 6.27 -10.78
CA ASN A 20 -24.77 5.97 -10.28
C ASN A 20 -24.99 6.42 -8.83
N PHE A 21 -23.92 6.49 -8.03
CA PHE A 21 -23.95 7.10 -6.70
C PHE A 21 -23.85 8.63 -6.73
N GLY A 22 -23.75 9.23 -7.91
CA GLY A 22 -23.66 10.67 -8.11
C GLY A 22 -22.25 11.23 -8.03
N TYR A 23 -21.21 10.40 -8.15
CA TYR A 23 -19.82 10.82 -8.01
C TYR A 23 -18.92 10.40 -9.17
N ALA A 24 -17.88 11.17 -9.43
CA ALA A 24 -16.81 10.83 -10.37
C ALA A 24 -15.52 11.56 -9.98
N PHE A 25 -14.37 10.97 -10.33
CA PHE A 25 -13.08 11.63 -10.15
C PHE A 25 -12.86 12.67 -11.26
N ASP A 26 -12.42 13.87 -10.89
CA ASP A 26 -11.97 14.89 -11.83
C ASP A 26 -10.56 14.60 -12.38
N GLY A 27 -10.05 15.46 -13.27
CA GLY A 27 -8.73 15.31 -13.88
C GLY A 27 -7.56 15.32 -12.89
N GLU A 28 -7.76 15.90 -11.70
CA GLU A 28 -6.79 15.94 -10.60
C GLU A 28 -6.98 14.76 -9.63
N GLY A 29 -7.90 13.84 -9.93
CA GLY A 29 -8.20 12.67 -9.11
C GLY A 29 -8.96 13.01 -7.84
N VAL A 30 -9.63 14.15 -7.74
CA VAL A 30 -10.51 14.51 -6.62
C VAL A 30 -11.91 13.97 -6.89
N LEU A 31 -12.53 13.33 -5.89
CA LEU A 31 -13.89 12.84 -6.03
C LEU A 31 -14.89 14.02 -5.94
N ARG A 32 -15.66 14.22 -7.00
CA ARG A 32 -16.65 15.28 -7.13
C ARG A 32 -18.05 14.72 -7.31
N LYS A 33 -19.06 15.50 -6.93
CA LYS A 33 -20.43 15.23 -7.36
C LYS A 33 -20.52 15.41 -8.87
N VAL A 34 -21.24 14.51 -9.53
CA VAL A 34 -21.55 14.61 -10.96
C VAL A 34 -22.52 15.76 -11.18
N ASP A 35 -22.23 16.62 -12.16
CA ASP A 35 -23.15 17.65 -12.62
C ASP A 35 -24.29 17.00 -13.44
N PRO A 36 -25.56 17.10 -13.00
CA PRO A 36 -26.69 16.49 -13.71
C PRO A 36 -26.88 16.99 -15.14
N ALA A 37 -26.41 18.20 -15.46
CA ALA A 37 -26.55 18.78 -16.80
C ALA A 37 -25.56 18.17 -17.80
N THR A 38 -24.38 17.75 -17.33
CA THR A 38 -23.27 17.32 -18.20
C THR A 38 -22.93 15.84 -18.07
N GLY A 39 -23.24 15.20 -16.93
CA GLY A 39 -22.82 13.83 -16.63
C GLY A 39 -21.33 13.71 -16.25
N GLU A 40 -20.66 14.85 -16.09
CA GLU A 40 -19.23 14.97 -15.78
C GLU A 40 -18.98 15.45 -14.35
N PRO A 41 -17.77 15.26 -13.79
CA PRO A 41 -17.41 15.78 -12.47
C PRO A 41 -17.65 17.30 -12.38
N GLY A 42 -18.49 17.71 -11.42
CA GLY A 42 -18.76 19.12 -11.11
C GLY A 42 -17.71 19.72 -10.16
N LYS A 43 -18.06 20.82 -9.49
CA LYS A 43 -17.17 21.50 -8.53
C LYS A 43 -17.34 21.04 -7.09
N GLU A 44 -18.51 20.51 -6.74
CA GLU A 44 -18.84 20.09 -5.38
C GLU A 44 -18.08 18.82 -4.97
N LEU A 45 -17.60 18.80 -3.73
CA LEU A 45 -16.89 17.67 -3.13
C LEU A 45 -17.85 16.57 -2.67
N PHE A 46 -17.28 15.42 -2.31
CA PHE A 46 -17.98 14.36 -1.59
C PHE A 46 -18.72 14.87 -0.34
N SER A 47 -19.95 14.39 -0.13
CA SER A 47 -20.73 14.63 1.10
C SER A 47 -21.09 13.29 1.74
N TYR A 48 -20.71 13.11 3.01
CA TYR A 48 -21.08 11.93 3.79
C TYR A 48 -22.57 11.97 4.20
N ASN A 49 -23.06 13.13 4.60
CA ASN A 49 -24.46 13.31 5.01
C ASN A 49 -25.32 13.53 3.76
N VAL A 50 -25.88 12.44 3.24
CA VAL A 50 -26.83 12.44 2.11
C VAL A 50 -28.29 12.35 2.58
N SER A 51 -28.52 11.94 3.82
CA SER A 51 -29.80 12.01 4.53
C SER A 51 -29.61 12.32 6.02
N ASP A 52 -30.72 12.50 6.74
CA ASP A 52 -30.73 12.67 8.20
C ASP A 52 -30.51 11.35 8.97
N ASP A 53 -30.50 10.20 8.27
CA ASP A 53 -30.26 8.88 8.86
C ASP A 53 -28.78 8.47 8.75
N ALA A 54 -28.11 8.38 9.91
CA ALA A 54 -26.72 7.96 9.99
C ALA A 54 -26.47 6.55 9.40
N ALA A 55 -27.43 5.62 9.52
CA ALA A 55 -27.28 4.27 8.96
C ALA A 55 -27.35 4.28 7.43
N GLU A 56 -28.18 5.15 6.85
CA GLU A 56 -28.26 5.35 5.41
C GLU A 56 -26.98 6.00 4.86
N ASN A 57 -26.47 7.03 5.55
CA ASN A 57 -25.20 7.69 5.21
C ASN A 57 -24.03 6.69 5.19
N GLU A 58 -23.91 5.86 6.23
CA GLU A 58 -22.87 4.84 6.29
C GLU A 58 -23.01 3.81 5.17
N LYS A 59 -24.24 3.35 4.89
CA LYS A 59 -24.51 2.42 3.79
C LYS A 59 -24.16 3.02 2.43
N HIS A 60 -24.47 4.29 2.21
CA HIS A 60 -24.11 5.01 0.99
C HIS A 60 -22.58 5.13 0.86
N TYR A 61 -21.90 5.55 1.92
CA TYR A 61 -20.44 5.64 1.97
C TYR A 61 -19.78 4.29 1.66
N GLN A 62 -20.22 3.18 2.27
CA GLN A 62 -19.63 1.86 2.01
C GLN A 62 -19.86 1.39 0.57
N LYS A 63 -21.05 1.62 -0.01
CA LYS A 63 -21.32 1.27 -1.41
C LYS A 63 -20.36 1.98 -2.36
N LEU A 64 -20.12 3.28 -2.13
CA LEU A 64 -19.16 4.08 -2.87
C LEU A 64 -17.72 3.59 -2.64
N ALA A 65 -17.33 3.43 -1.38
CA ALA A 65 -15.98 3.01 -0.99
C ALA A 65 -15.61 1.62 -1.54
N ASN A 66 -16.60 0.75 -1.78
CA ASN A 66 -16.39 -0.57 -2.39
C ASN A 66 -16.07 -0.52 -3.88
N GLN A 67 -16.27 0.61 -4.57
CA GLN A 67 -15.87 0.78 -5.98
C GLN A 67 -14.39 1.18 -6.12
N ILE A 68 -13.81 1.76 -5.07
CA ILE A 68 -12.45 2.31 -5.10
C ILE A 68 -11.36 1.28 -5.48
N PRO A 69 -11.36 0.03 -4.97
CA PRO A 69 -10.28 -0.91 -5.26
C PRO A 69 -10.06 -1.16 -6.75
N GLU A 70 -11.12 -1.43 -7.54
CA GLU A 70 -10.97 -1.73 -8.98
C GLU A 70 -10.46 -0.51 -9.78
N ILE A 71 -10.86 0.70 -9.39
CA ILE A 71 -10.34 1.94 -9.99
C ILE A 71 -8.85 2.08 -9.70
N VAL A 72 -8.42 1.86 -8.45
CA VAL A 72 -7.01 1.93 -8.06
C VAL A 72 -6.19 0.86 -8.76
N TYR A 73 -6.72 -0.36 -8.92
CA TYR A 73 -6.05 -1.42 -9.65
C TYR A 73 -5.80 -1.07 -11.11
N ALA A 74 -6.82 -0.55 -11.81
CA ALA A 74 -6.65 -0.11 -13.20
C ALA A 74 -5.63 1.04 -13.32
N LEU A 75 -5.57 1.94 -12.33
CA LEU A 75 -4.56 2.99 -12.29
C LEU A 75 -3.15 2.43 -12.09
N LEU A 76 -2.96 1.42 -11.23
CA LEU A 76 -1.68 0.74 -11.08
C LEU A 76 -1.25 0.06 -12.39
N GLU A 77 -2.18 -0.60 -13.08
CA GLU A 77 -1.92 -1.26 -14.37
C GLU A 77 -1.58 -0.23 -15.46
N LYS A 78 -2.28 0.91 -15.49
CA LYS A 78 -1.95 2.04 -16.37
C LYS A 78 -0.57 2.63 -16.07
N ASN A 79 -0.10 2.52 -14.82
CA ASN A 79 1.27 2.89 -14.43
C ASN A 79 2.28 1.77 -14.66
N GLY A 80 1.93 0.69 -15.37
CA GLY A 80 2.87 -0.35 -15.81
C GLY A 80 3.06 -1.50 -14.83
N LEU A 81 2.28 -1.57 -13.75
CA LEU A 81 2.32 -2.72 -12.84
C LEU A 81 1.46 -3.86 -13.37
N SER A 82 1.83 -5.10 -13.06
CA SER A 82 1.08 -6.29 -13.43
C SER A 82 0.64 -7.08 -12.21
N ARG A 83 -0.56 -7.68 -12.28
CA ARG A 83 -1.05 -8.59 -11.25
C ARG A 83 -0.34 -9.94 -11.35
N THR A 84 0.08 -10.45 -10.21
CA THR A 84 0.57 -11.82 -10.05
C THR A 84 -0.28 -12.53 -9.00
N TYR A 85 -1.05 -13.52 -9.43
CA TYR A 85 -1.95 -14.26 -8.55
C TYR A 85 -1.20 -15.17 -7.60
N ILE A 86 -1.64 -15.21 -6.34
CA ILE A 86 -1.11 -16.05 -5.29
C ILE A 86 -2.22 -16.69 -4.47
N PRO A 87 -2.06 -17.95 -4.04
CA PRO A 87 -0.93 -18.83 -4.34
C PRO A 87 -0.86 -19.29 -5.81
N PHE A 88 0.34 -19.62 -6.29
CA PHE A 88 0.58 -20.03 -7.68
C PHE A 88 -0.11 -21.33 -8.10
N ASP A 89 -0.50 -22.18 -7.14
CA ASP A 89 -1.19 -23.44 -7.36
C ASP A 89 -2.72 -23.30 -7.38
N GLN A 90 -3.24 -22.07 -7.38
CA GLN A 90 -4.69 -21.81 -7.38
C GLN A 90 -5.13 -20.91 -8.55
N PRO A 91 -6.35 -21.14 -9.08
CA PRO A 91 -6.89 -20.31 -10.14
C PRO A 91 -7.25 -18.90 -9.62
N PRO A 92 -7.26 -17.86 -10.48
CA PRO A 92 -7.50 -16.47 -10.08
C PRO A 92 -8.73 -16.24 -9.19
N GLU A 93 -9.83 -16.97 -9.44
CA GLU A 93 -11.09 -16.83 -8.70
C GLU A 93 -10.99 -17.35 -7.25
N ARG A 94 -9.95 -18.13 -6.95
CA ARG A 94 -9.64 -18.65 -5.62
C ARG A 94 -8.38 -18.06 -5.02
N SER A 95 -7.69 -17.17 -5.72
CA SER A 95 -6.39 -16.62 -5.36
C SER A 95 -6.50 -15.15 -4.98
N SER A 96 -5.61 -14.69 -4.10
CA SER A 96 -5.24 -13.27 -3.97
C SER A 96 -4.26 -12.88 -5.09
N PHE A 97 -3.72 -11.67 -5.05
CA PHE A 97 -2.69 -11.21 -5.97
C PHE A 97 -1.82 -10.14 -5.34
N VAL A 98 -0.65 -9.92 -5.94
CA VAL A 98 0.21 -8.75 -5.72
C VAL A 98 0.36 -7.97 -7.02
N PHE A 99 0.77 -6.71 -6.93
CA PHE A 99 1.25 -6.00 -8.11
C PHE A 99 2.77 -5.97 -8.13
N SER A 100 3.36 -6.11 -9.30
CA SER A 100 4.80 -5.92 -9.49
C SER A 100 5.14 -5.21 -10.79
N GLN A 101 6.29 -4.54 -10.79
CA GLN A 101 6.95 -4.02 -11.98
C GLN A 101 8.46 -4.25 -11.83
N PRO A 102 9.11 -4.96 -12.78
CA PRO A 102 8.51 -5.69 -13.90
C PRO A 102 7.55 -6.80 -13.43
N ALA A 103 6.70 -7.29 -14.34
CA ALA A 103 5.68 -8.31 -14.05
C ALA A 103 6.23 -9.60 -13.41
N LYS A 104 7.51 -9.90 -13.66
CA LYS A 104 8.25 -10.96 -12.98
C LYS A 104 9.56 -10.37 -12.46
N LEU A 105 9.65 -10.21 -11.15
CA LEU A 105 10.86 -9.74 -10.48
C LEU A 105 12.00 -10.75 -10.67
N SER A 106 13.18 -10.26 -11.03
CA SER A 106 14.38 -11.07 -11.17
C SER A 106 15.61 -10.19 -11.14
N GLN A 107 16.55 -10.47 -10.23
CA GLN A 107 17.83 -9.80 -10.04
C GLN A 107 17.70 -8.26 -9.98
N SER A 108 16.64 -7.77 -9.33
CA SER A 108 16.38 -6.34 -9.17
C SER A 108 17.56 -5.66 -8.48
N LYS A 109 18.12 -4.61 -9.09
CA LYS A 109 19.17 -3.80 -8.44
C LYS A 109 18.63 -3.05 -7.22
N LYS A 110 17.45 -2.44 -7.38
CA LYS A 110 16.70 -1.75 -6.33
C LYS A 110 15.25 -2.23 -6.38
N LEU A 111 14.75 -2.80 -5.30
CA LEU A 111 13.35 -3.20 -5.15
C LEU A 111 12.70 -2.39 -4.03
N LEU A 112 11.58 -1.74 -4.32
CA LEU A 112 10.71 -1.10 -3.33
C LEU A 112 9.50 -1.99 -3.07
N VAL A 113 9.29 -2.37 -1.80
CA VAL A 113 8.10 -3.11 -1.36
C VAL A 113 7.16 -2.19 -0.59
N LEU A 114 5.90 -2.11 -1.04
CA LEU A 114 4.86 -1.32 -0.38
C LEU A 114 3.87 -2.23 0.38
N ILE A 115 3.68 -1.96 1.67
CA ILE A 115 2.84 -2.74 2.58
C ILE A 115 1.82 -1.82 3.27
N HIS A 116 0.54 -2.00 2.94
CA HIS A 116 -0.55 -1.21 3.50
C HIS A 116 -0.92 -1.64 4.94
N GLY A 117 -1.74 -0.82 5.60
CA GLY A 117 -2.28 -1.10 6.94
C GLY A 117 -3.38 -2.16 6.97
N SER A 118 -4.03 -2.35 8.11
CA SER A 118 -5.16 -3.26 8.28
C SER A 118 -6.50 -2.60 7.87
N GLY A 119 -7.59 -3.37 7.95
CA GLY A 119 -8.93 -2.89 7.65
C GLY A 119 -9.32 -3.12 6.18
N TYR A 120 -10.06 -2.18 5.61
CA TYR A 120 -10.67 -2.33 4.28
C TYR A 120 -9.78 -1.86 3.11
N VAL A 121 -8.56 -1.38 3.39
CA VAL A 121 -7.60 -1.03 2.34
C VAL A 121 -7.08 -2.30 1.67
N LYS A 122 -6.81 -2.21 0.37
CA LYS A 122 -6.25 -3.29 -0.46
C LYS A 122 -4.98 -2.79 -1.15
N ALA A 123 -4.36 -3.63 -1.98
CA ALA A 123 -3.21 -3.22 -2.79
C ALA A 123 -3.45 -1.87 -3.49
N GLY A 124 -2.43 -1.01 -3.49
CA GLY A 124 -2.52 0.33 -4.06
C GLY A 124 -3.08 1.40 -3.12
N GLN A 125 -3.52 1.06 -1.91
CA GLN A 125 -4.22 2.00 -1.02
C GLN A 125 -3.50 2.17 0.31
N TRP A 126 -3.34 3.43 0.74
CA TRP A 126 -2.99 3.79 2.11
C TRP A 126 -4.24 4.01 2.96
N ALA A 127 -5.24 4.73 2.43
CA ALA A 127 -6.46 5.05 3.16
C ALA A 127 -7.65 5.39 2.24
N ARG A 128 -8.76 4.64 2.37
CA ARG A 128 -9.99 4.90 1.59
C ARG A 128 -10.57 6.29 1.88
N SER A 129 -10.51 6.73 3.14
CA SER A 129 -11.02 8.05 3.55
C SER A 129 -10.33 9.17 2.80
N LEU A 130 -9.02 9.11 2.59
CA LEU A 130 -8.28 10.12 1.84
C LEU A 130 -8.57 10.08 0.35
N ILE A 131 -8.77 8.89 -0.23
CA ILE A 131 -9.18 8.77 -1.63
C ILE A 131 -10.52 9.50 -1.86
N ILE A 132 -11.47 9.31 -0.94
CA ILE A 132 -12.84 9.83 -1.06
C ILE A 132 -12.91 11.32 -0.71
N ASN A 133 -12.22 11.76 0.34
CA ASN A 133 -12.37 13.13 0.87
C ASN A 133 -11.31 14.11 0.36
N ASN A 134 -10.24 13.62 -0.27
CA ASN A 134 -9.12 14.45 -0.71
C ASN A 134 -8.79 14.21 -2.19
N SER A 135 -8.06 13.14 -2.50
CA SER A 135 -7.85 12.71 -3.89
C SER A 135 -7.25 11.31 -3.94
N LEU A 136 -7.22 10.73 -5.15
CA LEU A 136 -6.49 9.50 -5.44
C LEU A 136 -5.04 9.57 -4.95
N ASP A 137 -4.34 10.66 -5.17
CA ASP A 137 -2.94 10.79 -4.77
C ASP A 137 -2.76 10.76 -3.24
N HIS A 138 -3.65 11.39 -2.48
CA HIS A 138 -3.55 11.44 -1.01
C HIS A 138 -3.73 10.06 -0.37
N GLY A 139 -4.61 9.23 -0.92
CA GLY A 139 -4.98 7.96 -0.30
C GLY A 139 -4.45 6.71 -0.97
N THR A 140 -3.76 6.83 -2.12
CA THR A 140 -3.19 5.69 -2.84
C THR A 140 -1.66 5.62 -2.75
N GLN A 141 -1.13 4.50 -3.17
CA GLN A 141 0.30 4.24 -3.36
C GLN A 141 0.83 4.78 -4.70
N LEU A 142 -0.01 5.38 -5.55
CA LEU A 142 0.39 5.87 -6.86
C LEU A 142 1.52 6.92 -6.81
N PRO A 143 1.53 7.89 -5.87
CA PRO A 143 2.67 8.79 -5.75
C PRO A 143 3.98 8.07 -5.45
N TYR A 144 3.94 7.04 -4.58
CA TYR A 144 5.11 6.20 -4.29
C TYR A 144 5.57 5.43 -5.52
N VAL A 145 4.63 4.86 -6.30
CA VAL A 145 4.94 4.19 -7.56
C VAL A 145 5.66 5.13 -8.52
N ARG A 146 5.11 6.32 -8.78
CA ARG A 146 5.70 7.29 -9.73
C ARG A 146 7.08 7.74 -9.29
N GLN A 147 7.29 7.97 -7.99
CA GLN A 147 8.59 8.39 -7.47
C GLN A 147 9.62 7.26 -7.52
N ALA A 148 9.23 6.03 -7.17
CA ALA A 148 10.08 4.86 -7.27
C ALA A 148 10.53 4.58 -8.72
N GLN A 149 9.62 4.70 -9.69
CA GLN A 149 9.94 4.57 -11.12
C GLN A 149 10.96 5.61 -11.58
N LYS A 150 10.79 6.89 -11.21
CA LYS A 150 11.75 7.96 -11.54
C LYS A 150 13.15 7.66 -11.00
N LEU A 151 13.22 7.03 -9.83
CA LEU A 151 14.47 6.65 -9.18
C LEU A 151 15.00 5.28 -9.63
N GLY A 152 14.34 4.60 -10.58
CA GLY A 152 14.79 3.32 -11.13
C GLY A 152 14.63 2.12 -10.20
N TYR A 153 13.58 2.12 -9.38
CA TYR A 153 13.20 0.96 -8.57
C TYR A 153 12.28 0.01 -9.35
N ASP A 154 12.53 -1.28 -9.20
CA ASP A 154 11.48 -2.28 -9.34
C ASP A 154 10.53 -2.17 -8.15
N ILE A 155 9.26 -2.52 -8.34
CA ILE A 155 8.20 -2.28 -7.36
C ILE A 155 7.45 -3.58 -7.09
N LEU A 156 7.11 -3.81 -5.82
CA LEU A 156 6.19 -4.84 -5.37
C LEU A 156 5.17 -4.23 -4.41
N ILE A 157 3.89 -4.48 -4.64
CA ILE A 157 2.80 -4.04 -3.77
C ILE A 157 2.02 -5.25 -3.27
N THR A 158 1.96 -5.40 -1.96
CA THR A 158 1.21 -6.48 -1.30
C THR A 158 -0.30 -6.21 -1.27
N ASN A 159 -1.11 -7.26 -1.13
CA ASN A 159 -2.56 -7.17 -0.93
C ASN A 159 -2.96 -7.90 0.36
N ALA A 160 -2.31 -7.57 1.47
CA ALA A 160 -2.31 -8.37 2.70
C ALA A 160 -3.69 -8.46 3.40
N ASN A 161 -4.68 -7.66 3.02
CA ASN A 161 -6.04 -7.76 3.56
C ASN A 161 -6.98 -8.57 2.64
N ASP A 162 -6.47 -9.10 1.53
CA ASP A 162 -7.23 -9.90 0.56
C ASP A 162 -7.08 -11.39 0.85
N CYS A 163 -7.81 -11.84 1.86
CA CYS A 163 -7.64 -13.15 2.48
C CYS A 163 -8.77 -14.15 2.17
N THR A 164 -9.82 -13.71 1.47
CA THR A 164 -11.06 -14.47 1.29
C THR A 164 -11.64 -14.33 -0.12
N ARG A 165 -12.46 -15.30 -0.54
CA ARG A 165 -13.22 -15.29 -1.80
C ARG A 165 -14.65 -15.76 -1.55
N PHE A 166 -15.62 -15.10 -2.19
CA PHE A 166 -17.02 -15.50 -2.12
C PHE A 166 -17.33 -16.54 -3.19
N TYR A 167 -17.68 -17.76 -2.79
CA TYR A 167 -18.15 -18.82 -3.69
C TYR A 167 -18.97 -19.84 -2.89
N ASN A 168 -19.84 -20.59 -3.59
CA ASN A 168 -20.79 -21.52 -2.95
C ASN A 168 -21.67 -20.83 -1.88
N GLY A 169 -22.08 -19.57 -2.13
CA GLY A 169 -22.99 -18.82 -1.26
C GLY A 169 -22.38 -18.32 0.06
N LYS A 170 -21.06 -18.40 0.25
CA LYS A 170 -20.39 -17.93 1.46
C LYS A 170 -18.99 -17.40 1.18
N GLU A 171 -18.45 -16.69 2.16
CA GLU A 171 -17.04 -16.30 2.18
C GLU A 171 -16.16 -17.49 2.58
N ASN A 172 -15.09 -17.74 1.83
CA ASN A 172 -14.14 -18.81 2.09
C ASN A 172 -12.73 -18.25 2.20
N PRO A 173 -11.89 -18.75 3.12
CA PRO A 173 -10.49 -18.36 3.22
C PRO A 173 -9.71 -18.77 1.96
N ILE A 174 -8.84 -17.90 1.47
CA ILE A 174 -7.90 -18.22 0.39
C ILE A 174 -6.81 -19.11 0.97
N LYS A 175 -6.81 -20.39 0.61
CA LYS A 175 -5.88 -21.39 1.14
C LYS A 175 -4.44 -20.88 1.00
N GLY A 176 -3.65 -20.92 2.08
CA GLY A 176 -2.23 -20.55 2.08
C GLY A 176 -1.92 -19.05 2.24
N VAL A 177 -2.90 -18.16 2.07
CA VAL A 177 -2.76 -16.71 2.29
C VAL A 177 -4.01 -16.10 2.96
N ASN A 178 -4.66 -16.87 3.84
CA ASN A 178 -5.92 -16.49 4.50
C ASN A 178 -5.76 -15.54 5.69
N THR A 179 -4.56 -15.03 5.93
CA THR A 179 -4.28 -13.98 6.90
C THR A 179 -3.24 -13.03 6.32
N SER A 180 -3.16 -11.80 6.83
CA SER A 180 -2.17 -10.82 6.37
C SER A 180 -0.73 -11.30 6.56
N VAL A 181 -0.47 -12.02 7.66
CA VAL A 181 0.84 -12.63 7.95
C VAL A 181 1.17 -13.74 6.96
N GLU A 182 0.24 -14.65 6.68
CA GLU A 182 0.47 -15.72 5.70
C GLU A 182 0.58 -15.16 4.27
N HIS A 183 -0.15 -14.10 3.94
CA HIS A 183 -0.01 -13.40 2.65
C HIS A 183 1.41 -12.83 2.49
N THR A 184 1.89 -12.00 3.42
CA THR A 184 3.22 -11.38 3.27
C THR A 184 4.34 -12.42 3.31
N LYS A 185 4.22 -13.44 4.17
CA LYS A 185 5.13 -14.59 4.19
C LYS A 185 5.16 -15.32 2.84
N TYR A 186 4.00 -15.61 2.24
CA TYR A 186 3.94 -16.27 0.94
C TYR A 186 4.63 -15.45 -0.14
N VAL A 187 4.34 -14.14 -0.19
CA VAL A 187 4.98 -13.21 -1.12
C VAL A 187 6.50 -13.20 -0.95
N TRP A 188 6.98 -13.15 0.29
CA TRP A 188 8.43 -13.17 0.54
C TRP A 188 9.07 -14.47 0.08
N GLN A 189 8.49 -15.61 0.45
CA GLN A 189 9.02 -16.94 0.16
C GLN A 189 9.02 -17.28 -1.34
N ASN A 190 7.97 -16.88 -2.06
CA ASN A 190 7.74 -17.36 -3.42
C ASN A 190 8.02 -16.30 -4.49
N ILE A 191 8.17 -15.02 -4.11
CA ILE A 191 8.43 -13.92 -5.06
C ILE A 191 9.75 -13.21 -4.71
N VAL A 192 9.87 -12.65 -3.50
CA VAL A 192 11.02 -11.80 -3.15
C VAL A 192 12.32 -12.59 -3.05
N LEU A 193 12.36 -13.69 -2.27
CA LEU A 193 13.57 -14.50 -2.13
C LEU A 193 14.03 -15.11 -3.47
N PRO A 194 13.14 -15.72 -4.30
CA PRO A 194 13.54 -16.27 -5.59
C PRO A 194 13.96 -15.20 -6.61
N ALA A 195 13.43 -13.98 -6.50
CA ALA A 195 13.85 -12.87 -7.35
C ALA A 195 15.31 -12.45 -7.10
N LYS A 196 15.91 -12.75 -5.93
CA LYS A 196 17.28 -12.39 -5.57
C LYS A 196 17.60 -10.90 -5.82
N PRO A 197 16.81 -9.97 -5.27
CA PRO A 197 17.10 -8.54 -5.39
C PRO A 197 18.40 -8.21 -4.64
N GLU A 198 19.18 -7.27 -5.16
CA GLU A 198 20.45 -6.84 -4.56
C GLU A 198 20.24 -5.90 -3.36
N SER A 199 19.27 -5.01 -3.47
CA SER A 199 18.94 -4.01 -2.46
C SER A 199 17.43 -3.79 -2.39
N VAL A 200 16.88 -3.95 -1.19
CA VAL A 200 15.43 -3.86 -0.93
C VAL A 200 15.16 -2.71 0.04
N ALA A 201 14.24 -1.82 -0.35
CA ALA A 201 13.62 -0.84 0.54
C ALA A 201 12.17 -1.26 0.81
N ILE A 202 11.68 -0.98 2.01
CA ILE A 202 10.30 -1.26 2.40
C ILE A 202 9.64 0.04 2.87
N VAL A 203 8.43 0.32 2.40
CA VAL A 203 7.54 1.33 2.98
C VAL A 203 6.32 0.63 3.53
N ALA A 204 6.07 0.78 4.84
CA ALA A 204 5.01 0.06 5.53
C ALA A 204 4.17 1.01 6.40
N HIS A 205 2.86 1.03 6.15
CA HIS A 205 1.92 1.88 6.89
C HIS A 205 1.21 1.09 7.99
N SER A 206 1.04 1.69 9.18
CA SER A 206 0.17 1.15 10.23
C SER A 206 0.50 -0.32 10.56
N TYR A 207 -0.47 -1.23 10.46
CA TYR A 207 -0.27 -2.68 10.68
C TYR A 207 0.78 -3.33 9.75
N GLY A 208 1.10 -2.71 8.61
CA GLY A 208 2.22 -3.11 7.77
C GLY A 208 3.56 -3.12 8.52
N GLY A 209 3.69 -2.32 9.60
CA GLY A 209 4.82 -2.37 10.52
C GLY A 209 4.96 -3.74 11.21
N SER A 210 3.87 -4.24 11.81
CA SER A 210 3.84 -5.57 12.42
C SER A 210 4.13 -6.69 11.40
N LEU A 211 3.60 -6.59 10.17
CA LEU A 211 3.89 -7.54 9.10
C LEU A 211 5.38 -7.52 8.71
N THR A 212 5.98 -6.33 8.66
CA THR A 212 7.42 -6.18 8.38
C THR A 212 8.27 -6.80 9.48
N LEU A 213 7.90 -6.61 10.76
CA LEU A 213 8.61 -7.25 11.87
C LEU A 213 8.50 -8.77 11.83
N ASP A 214 7.33 -9.33 11.51
CA ASP A 214 7.18 -10.79 11.33
C ASP A 214 8.11 -11.31 10.20
N LEU A 215 8.24 -10.59 9.09
CA LEU A 215 9.17 -10.93 8.02
C LEU A 215 10.64 -10.88 8.46
N VAL A 216 11.04 -9.87 9.25
CA VAL A 216 12.39 -9.75 9.81
C VAL A 216 12.72 -10.95 10.70
N GLU A 217 11.75 -11.43 11.49
CA GLU A 217 11.95 -12.60 12.35
C GLU A 217 12.05 -13.91 11.58
N ARG A 218 11.33 -14.03 10.46
CA ARG A 218 11.32 -15.24 9.62
C ARG A 218 12.51 -15.34 8.67
N PHE A 219 12.99 -14.21 8.15
CA PHE A 219 14.04 -14.16 7.13
C PHE A 219 15.21 -13.24 7.55
N PRO A 220 15.76 -13.41 8.77
CA PRO A 220 16.70 -12.45 9.35
C PRO A 220 17.96 -12.26 8.51
N ASP A 221 18.48 -13.33 7.91
CA ASP A 221 19.70 -13.27 7.11
C ASP A 221 19.47 -12.46 5.83
N PHE A 222 18.35 -12.71 5.12
CA PHE A 222 17.99 -11.93 3.94
C PHE A 222 17.78 -10.45 4.28
N PHE A 223 17.11 -10.14 5.39
CA PHE A 223 16.89 -8.76 5.81
C PHE A 223 18.23 -8.06 6.08
N LYS A 224 19.10 -8.66 6.90
CA LYS A 224 20.42 -8.10 7.22
C LYS A 224 21.31 -7.94 5.99
N GLU A 225 21.21 -8.86 5.03
CA GLU A 225 22.01 -8.83 3.81
C GLU A 225 21.48 -7.83 2.79
N SER A 226 20.17 -7.83 2.51
CA SER A 226 19.57 -7.20 1.32
C SER A 226 18.67 -6.01 1.62
N VAL A 227 18.04 -5.93 2.80
CA VAL A 227 17.12 -4.84 3.14
C VAL A 227 17.91 -3.70 3.78
N PHE A 228 17.93 -2.54 3.10
CA PHE A 228 18.81 -1.42 3.47
C PHE A 228 18.06 -0.22 4.07
N ALA A 229 16.75 -0.15 3.86
CA ALA A 229 15.90 0.91 4.37
C ALA A 229 14.49 0.38 4.66
N ILE A 230 13.95 0.74 5.82
CA ILE A 230 12.56 0.45 6.21
C ILE A 230 11.92 1.77 6.68
N ALA A 231 11.04 2.32 5.86
CA ALA A 231 10.27 3.50 6.18
C ALA A 231 8.88 3.11 6.69
N PHE A 232 8.66 3.29 7.98
CA PHE A 232 7.35 3.15 8.60
C PHE A 232 6.57 4.46 8.52
N THR A 233 5.26 4.37 8.34
CA THR A 233 4.37 5.53 8.38
C THR A 233 3.27 5.25 9.40
N ASP A 234 3.40 5.90 10.55
CA ASP A 234 2.60 5.70 11.76
C ASP A 234 2.36 4.23 12.09
N ALA A 235 3.46 3.46 12.16
CA ALA A 235 3.37 2.00 12.26
C ALA A 235 2.80 1.52 13.61
N ALA A 236 1.89 0.54 13.52
CA ALA A 236 1.51 -0.30 14.63
C ALA A 236 2.48 -1.48 14.69
N MET A 237 3.46 -1.40 15.59
CA MET A 237 4.53 -2.38 15.73
C MET A 237 4.72 -2.79 17.19
N GLY A 238 4.86 -4.10 17.42
CA GLY A 238 5.32 -4.63 18.70
C GLY A 238 6.82 -4.40 18.92
N SER A 239 7.33 -4.85 20.06
CA SER A 239 8.77 -4.83 20.31
C SER A 239 9.47 -5.91 19.45
N PRO A 240 10.46 -5.54 18.62
CA PRO A 240 11.24 -6.53 17.88
C PRO A 240 12.04 -7.43 18.83
N GLN A 241 12.40 -8.64 18.39
CA GLN A 241 13.27 -9.50 19.19
C GLN A 241 14.65 -8.85 19.37
N ALA A 242 15.27 -9.07 20.53
CA ALA A 242 16.55 -8.45 20.88
C ALA A 242 17.65 -8.65 19.81
N LYS A 243 17.70 -9.83 19.18
CA LYS A 243 18.68 -10.20 18.13
C LYS A 243 18.59 -9.38 16.84
N ASN A 244 17.44 -8.77 16.56
CA ASN A 244 17.19 -7.99 15.34
C ASN A 244 17.07 -6.49 15.62
N LYS A 245 17.09 -6.12 16.90
CA LYS A 245 16.86 -4.75 17.37
C LYS A 245 17.91 -3.77 16.85
N GLU A 246 19.19 -4.12 16.93
CA GLU A 246 20.29 -3.27 16.44
C GLU A 246 20.18 -3.00 14.95
N TYR A 247 20.00 -4.06 14.15
CA TYR A 247 19.76 -3.97 12.71
C TYR A 247 18.57 -3.05 12.39
N LEU A 248 17.42 -3.24 13.04
CA LEU A 248 16.24 -2.41 12.83
C LEU A 248 16.46 -0.95 13.22
N CYS A 249 17.21 -0.67 14.29
CA CYS A 249 17.54 0.71 14.68
C CYS A 249 18.45 1.39 13.65
N ASP A 250 19.29 0.63 12.94
CA ASP A 250 20.13 1.17 11.87
C ASP A 250 19.30 1.47 10.60
N VAL A 251 18.50 0.51 10.14
CA VAL A 251 17.85 0.62 8.81
C VAL A 251 16.45 1.23 8.83
N ALA A 252 15.80 1.39 9.98
CA ALA A 252 14.39 1.80 10.05
C ALA A 252 14.17 3.23 10.60
N CYS A 253 13.09 3.86 10.13
CA CYS A 253 12.58 5.12 10.66
C CYS A 253 11.05 5.16 10.54
N ASP A 254 10.36 5.70 11.54
CA ASP A 254 8.90 5.79 11.60
C ASP A 254 8.43 7.26 11.56
N TRP A 255 7.70 7.62 10.51
CA TRP A 255 7.05 8.92 10.35
C TRP A 255 5.67 8.86 10.98
N VAL A 256 5.55 9.41 12.18
CA VAL A 256 4.36 9.28 13.04
C VAL A 256 3.45 10.49 12.95
N ALA A 257 2.17 10.28 13.25
CA ALA A 257 1.23 11.36 13.38
C ALA A 257 1.66 12.29 14.54
N SER A 258 1.80 13.59 14.25
CA SER A 258 2.30 14.58 15.20
C SER A 258 1.82 15.98 14.82
N ASN A 259 1.73 16.86 15.81
CA ASN A 259 1.44 18.28 15.63
C ASN A 259 2.70 19.13 15.38
N THR A 260 3.88 18.51 15.26
CA THR A 260 5.14 19.19 14.99
C THR A 260 5.49 19.17 13.50
N PRO A 261 6.34 20.09 12.99
CA PRO A 261 6.77 20.10 11.59
C PRO A 261 7.38 18.76 11.15
N LEU A 262 7.28 18.46 9.85
CA LEU A 262 7.90 17.28 9.23
C LEU A 262 9.35 17.10 9.68
N ASP A 263 9.74 15.85 9.92
CA ASP A 263 11.08 15.41 10.37
C ASP A 263 11.50 15.83 11.78
N THR A 264 10.63 16.51 12.53
CA THR A 264 10.89 16.81 13.94
C THR A 264 10.98 15.51 14.76
N PRO A 265 12.04 15.28 15.55
CA PRO A 265 12.13 14.13 16.43
C PRO A 265 10.95 14.05 17.42
N VAL A 266 10.23 12.92 17.42
CA VAL A 266 9.16 12.63 18.39
C VAL A 266 9.69 11.72 19.50
N SER A 267 10.49 10.71 19.14
CA SER A 267 11.24 9.92 20.10
C SER A 267 12.56 9.45 19.50
N GLN A 268 13.66 9.70 20.19
CA GLN A 268 15.00 9.25 19.81
C GLN A 268 15.65 8.53 21.00
N SER A 269 15.61 7.21 20.97
CA SER A 269 16.50 6.38 21.77
C SER A 269 17.43 5.63 20.84
N LYS A 270 18.72 5.52 21.20
CA LYS A 270 19.67 4.66 20.48
C LYS A 270 19.25 3.18 20.49
N SER A 271 18.36 2.82 21.41
CA SER A 271 17.83 1.46 21.57
C SER A 271 16.39 1.33 21.06
N SER A 272 15.92 2.20 20.17
CA SER A 272 14.63 2.03 19.52
C SER A 272 14.68 2.54 18.09
N ILE A 273 13.74 2.06 17.26
CA ILE A 273 13.52 2.65 15.94
C ILE A 273 13.21 4.14 16.14
N ARG A 274 13.91 4.97 15.37
CA ARG A 274 13.74 6.43 15.40
C ARG A 274 12.31 6.78 14.95
N ARG A 275 11.64 7.66 15.70
CA ARG A 275 10.32 8.17 15.33
C ARG A 275 10.40 9.69 15.13
N ILE A 276 9.97 10.14 13.98
CA ILE A 276 9.95 11.55 13.59
C ILE A 276 8.56 11.94 13.11
N SER A 277 8.23 13.22 13.16
CA SER A 277 6.93 13.72 12.73
C SER A 277 6.74 13.52 11.22
N ALA A 278 5.57 13.05 10.82
CA ALA A 278 5.11 13.05 9.43
C ALA A 278 4.61 14.43 8.96
N GLY A 279 4.66 15.46 9.81
CA GLY A 279 4.13 16.79 9.51
C GLY A 279 2.60 16.87 9.47
N HIS A 280 1.91 15.86 10.01
CA HIS A 280 0.45 15.79 10.03
C HIS A 280 -0.06 15.07 11.29
N THR A 281 -1.21 15.50 11.82
CA THR A 281 -1.77 14.99 13.09
C THR A 281 -2.62 13.75 12.96
N LYS A 282 -2.97 13.35 11.73
CA LYS A 282 -3.85 12.22 11.43
C LYS A 282 -3.07 11.02 10.90
N HIS A 283 -3.39 9.85 11.43
CA HIS A 283 -2.80 8.55 11.09
C HIS A 283 -2.71 8.29 9.59
N GLU A 284 -3.86 8.41 8.91
CA GLU A 284 -4.02 8.07 7.50
C GLU A 284 -3.23 8.96 6.54
N TRP A 285 -2.82 10.15 6.99
CA TRP A 285 -2.09 11.13 6.20
C TRP A 285 -0.59 10.88 6.15
N THR A 286 -0.05 10.14 7.12
CA THR A 286 1.39 10.06 7.35
C THR A 286 2.17 9.55 6.14
N SER A 287 1.61 8.60 5.37
CA SER A 287 2.26 8.10 4.15
C SER A 287 2.35 9.17 3.06
N TYR A 288 1.31 9.98 2.87
CA TYR A 288 1.32 11.02 1.84
C TYR A 288 2.14 12.24 2.28
N SER A 289 1.94 12.73 3.50
CA SER A 289 2.59 13.95 3.99
C SER A 289 4.11 13.81 4.14
N ALA A 290 4.60 12.60 4.40
CA ALA A 290 6.03 12.34 4.58
C ALA A 290 6.75 11.85 3.30
N ILE A 291 6.07 11.73 2.16
CA ILE A 291 6.62 11.02 0.98
C ILE A 291 8.01 11.50 0.55
N ASP A 292 8.23 12.81 0.47
CA ASP A 292 9.51 13.36 0.05
C ASP A 292 10.63 13.04 1.05
N SER A 293 10.33 13.12 2.35
CA SER A 293 11.28 12.75 3.40
C SER A 293 11.57 11.25 3.43
N VAL A 294 10.54 10.42 3.20
CA VAL A 294 10.69 8.96 3.09
C VAL A 294 11.63 8.59 1.94
N PHE A 295 11.45 9.17 0.75
CA PHE A 295 12.33 8.89 -0.37
C PHE A 295 13.74 9.44 -0.18
N LYS A 296 13.88 10.62 0.44
CA LYS A 296 15.19 11.15 0.83
C LYS A 296 15.93 10.18 1.75
N PHE A 297 15.26 9.67 2.79
CA PHE A 297 15.83 8.68 3.69
C PHE A 297 16.25 7.39 2.97
N ILE A 298 15.40 6.89 2.06
CA ILE A 298 15.70 5.68 1.28
C ILE A 298 16.95 5.93 0.41
N GLU A 299 17.04 7.01 -0.35
CA GLU A 299 18.20 7.25 -1.21
C GLU A 299 19.49 7.48 -0.40
N GLU A 300 19.43 8.22 0.72
CA GLU A 300 20.58 8.38 1.63
C GLU A 300 21.08 7.03 2.17
N LYS A 301 20.16 6.13 2.53
CA LYS A 301 20.51 4.76 2.97
C LYS A 301 21.08 3.92 1.83
N TYR A 302 20.60 4.10 0.61
CA TYR A 302 21.13 3.42 -0.56
C TYR A 302 22.57 3.87 -0.87
N GLU A 303 22.84 5.17 -0.84
CA GLU A 303 24.19 5.73 -1.02
C GLU A 303 25.17 5.21 0.04
N GLN A 304 24.77 5.19 1.32
CA GLN A 304 25.58 4.63 2.41
C GLN A 304 25.91 3.15 2.19
N ARG A 305 24.98 2.37 1.65
CA ARG A 305 25.19 0.96 1.32
C ARG A 305 26.13 0.81 0.13
N ALA A 306 25.95 1.60 -0.93
CA ALA A 306 26.79 1.55 -2.11
C ALA A 306 28.26 1.88 -1.79
N ASN A 307 28.51 2.81 -0.86
CA ASN A 307 29.86 3.19 -0.43
C ASN A 307 30.55 2.15 0.48
N LYS A 308 29.81 1.16 1.00
CA LYS A 308 30.34 0.09 1.86
C LYS A 308 30.69 -1.19 1.08
N LYS A 309 30.25 -1.32 -0.17
CA LYS A 309 30.56 -2.44 -1.07
C LYS A 309 31.81 -2.13 -1.88
#